data_AF-A0AAN9GBS0-F1
#
_entry.id   AF-A0AAN9GBS0-F1
#
_cell.length_a   1.000
_cell.length_b   1.000
_cell.length_c   1.000
_cell.angle_alpha   90.00
_cell.angle_beta   90.00
_cell.angle_gamma   90.00
#
_symmetry.space_group_name_H-M   'P 1'
#
loop_
_entity.id
_entity.type
_entity.pdbx_description
1 polymer ?
#
loop_
_entity_poly.entity_id
_entity_poly.type
_entity_poly.pdbx_seq_one_letter_code
_entity_poly.pdbx_strand_id
1 'polypeptide(L)'
;MSVARPALRGFLKSDLKRNFIIATAVSIVSTLAWRVGICDDRKNKYAEFYKTYDAQKDFERMKLKGVFHSVNPDGSVGEGW
;
A
#
# COMPACT_ATOMS: atom_id res chain seq x y z
N MET A 1 -48.50 -27.73 22.65
CA MET A 1 -47.03 -27.75 22.81
C MET A 1 -46.63 -26.56 23.65
N SER A 2 -46.21 -26.76 24.90
CA SER A 2 -45.72 -25.67 25.76
C SER A 2 -44.31 -25.27 25.32
N VAL A 3 -44.03 -23.97 25.29
CA VAL A 3 -42.73 -23.43 24.91
C VAL A 3 -41.73 -23.71 26.03
N ALA A 4 -40.55 -24.24 25.68
CA ALA A 4 -39.47 -24.48 26.64
C ALA A 4 -38.99 -23.16 27.26
N ARG A 5 -38.66 -23.17 28.55
CA ARG A 5 -38.31 -21.96 29.30
C ARG A 5 -37.04 -21.31 28.70
N PRO A 6 -37.10 -20.04 28.26
CA PRO A 6 -35.94 -19.38 27.67
C PRO A 6 -34.87 -19.09 28.72
N ALA A 7 -33.62 -18.95 28.29
CA ALA A 7 -32.56 -18.40 29.13
C ALA A 7 -32.90 -16.93 29.49
N LEU A 8 -32.61 -16.49 30.71
CA LEU A 8 -32.88 -15.11 31.17
C LEU A 8 -31.62 -14.39 31.68
N ARG A 9 -30.46 -15.06 31.66
CA ARG A 9 -29.19 -14.55 32.20
C ARG A 9 -28.02 -14.97 31.32
N GLY A 10 -26.98 -14.14 31.28
CA GLY A 10 -25.72 -14.47 30.60
C GLY A 10 -25.63 -14.10 29.12
N PHE A 11 -26.66 -13.48 28.54
CA PHE A 11 -26.68 -13.05 27.13
C PHE A 11 -25.52 -12.14 26.75
N LEU A 12 -25.17 -11.18 27.61
CA LEU A 12 -24.03 -10.30 27.35
C LEU A 12 -22.72 -11.09 27.22
N LYS A 13 -22.53 -12.14 28.03
CA LYS A 13 -21.31 -12.95 28.00
C LYS A 13 -21.24 -13.81 26.74
N SER A 14 -22.37 -14.37 26.28
CA SER A 14 -22.41 -15.15 25.04
C SER A 14 -22.18 -14.26 23.82
N ASP A 15 -22.82 -13.10 23.79
CA ASP A 15 -22.73 -12.18 22.66
C ASP A 15 -21.33 -11.54 22.58
N LEU A 16 -20.76 -11.17 23.72
CA LEU A 16 -19.41 -10.61 23.77
C LEU A 16 -18.38 -11.62 23.26
N LYS A 17 -18.45 -12.88 23.68
CA LYS A 17 -17.53 -13.92 23.19
C LYS A 17 -17.64 -14.08 21.67
N ARG A 18 -18.86 -14.14 21.14
CA ARG A 18 -19.10 -14.27 19.69
C ARG A 18 -18.54 -13.07 18.93
N ASN A 19 -18.89 -11.87 19.36
CA ASN A 19 -18.47 -10.64 18.70
C ASN A 19 -16.96 -10.44 18.78
N PHE A 20 -16.31 -10.82 19.88
CA PHE A 20 -14.86 -10.71 20.02
C PHE A 20 -14.11 -11.61 19.03
N ILE A 21 -14.56 -12.84 18.85
CA ILE A 21 -13.99 -13.76 17.85
C ILE A 21 -14.16 -13.20 16.44
N ILE A 22 -15.37 -12.72 16.11
CA ILE A 22 -15.66 -12.13 14.79
C ILE A 22 -14.79 -10.88 14.55
N ALA A 23 -14.73 -9.98 15.53
CA ALA A 23 -13.94 -8.76 15.43
C ALA A 23 -12.45 -9.06 15.20
N THR A 24 -11.91 -10.05 15.90
CA THR A 24 -10.52 -10.48 15.75
C THR A 24 -10.27 -11.09 14.37
N ALA A 25 -11.19 -11.91 13.87
CA ALA A 25 -11.07 -12.48 12.52
C ALA A 25 -11.10 -11.38 11.45
N VAL A 26 -12.04 -10.45 11.55
CA VAL A 26 -12.18 -9.34 10.59
C VAL A 26 -10.97 -8.41 10.63
N SER A 27 -10.43 -8.11 11.81
CA SER A 27 -9.24 -7.26 11.91
C SER A 27 -8.00 -7.90 11.27
N ILE A 28 -7.80 -9.21 11.46
CA ILE A 28 -6.70 -9.94 10.80
C ILE A 28 -6.88 -9.91 9.28
N VAL A 29 -8.07 -10.25 8.79
CA VAL A 29 -8.34 -10.31 7.34
C VAL A 29 -8.15 -8.93 6.70
N SER A 30 -8.70 -7.88 7.30
CA SER A 30 -8.56 -6.51 6.78
C SER A 30 -7.09 -6.04 6.75
N THR A 31 -6.31 -6.38 7.77
CA THR A 31 -4.88 -6.04 7.83
C THR A 31 -4.08 -6.77 6.75
N LEU A 32 -4.35 -8.06 6.54
CA LEU A 32 -3.70 -8.84 5.49
C LEU A 32 -4.07 -8.35 4.10
N ALA A 33 -5.35 -8.05 3.86
CA ALA A 33 -5.83 -7.50 2.60
C ALA A 33 -5.12 -6.18 2.27
N TRP A 34 -4.98 -5.29 3.26
CA TRP A 34 -4.26 -4.02 3.07
C TRP A 34 -2.77 -4.24 2.78
N ARG A 35 -2.11 -5.12 3.54
CA ARG A 35 -0.68 -5.40 3.37
C ARG A 35 -0.37 -5.95 1.98
N VAL A 36 -1.08 -7.00 1.57
CA VAL A 36 -0.82 -7.67 0.29
C VAL A 36 -1.30 -6.81 -0.88
N GLY A 37 -2.49 -6.22 -0.78
CA GLY A 37 -3.09 -5.47 -1.87
C GLY A 37 -2.44 -4.11 -2.14
N ILE A 38 -1.82 -3.48 -1.14
CA ILE A 38 -1.32 -2.11 -1.29
C ILE A 38 0.14 -1.99 -0.89
N CYS A 39 0.52 -2.44 0.30
CA CYS A 39 1.89 -2.24 0.79
C CYS A 39 2.90 -3.02 -0.06
N ASP A 40 2.60 -4.28 -0.37
CA ASP A 40 3.52 -5.15 -1.11
C ASP A 40 3.57 -4.79 -2.59
N ASP A 41 2.42 -4.45 -3.21
CA ASP A 41 2.36 -3.96 -4.60
C ASP A 41 3.20 -2.67 -4.79
N ARG A 42 3.09 -1.71 -3.86
CA ARG A 42 3.94 -0.50 -3.90
C ARG A 42 5.42 -0.86 -3.85
N LYS A 43 5.84 -1.69 -2.90
CA LYS A 43 7.24 -2.11 -2.77
C LYS A 43 7.75 -2.81 -4.03
N ASN A 44 6.94 -3.70 -4.61
CA ASN A 44 7.29 -4.41 -5.84
C ASN A 44 7.44 -3.47 -7.01
N LYS A 45 6.56 -2.47 -7.19
CA LYS A 45 6.67 -1.48 -8.26
C LYS A 45 7.97 -0.67 -8.18
N TYR A 46 8.35 -0.22 -6.99
CA TYR A 46 9.66 0.45 -6.82
C TYR A 46 10.81 -0.51 -7.13
N ALA A 47 10.76 -1.74 -6.63
CA ALA A 47 11.80 -2.72 -6.90
C ALA A 47 11.93 -3.05 -8.40
N GLU A 48 10.81 -3.21 -9.12
CA GLU A 48 10.79 -3.46 -10.56
C GLU A 48 11.34 -2.29 -11.37
N PHE A 49 10.99 -1.05 -10.99
CA PHE A 49 11.55 0.14 -11.62
C PHE A 49 13.09 0.11 -11.53
N TYR A 50 13.64 -0.05 -10.32
CA TYR A 50 15.08 -0.02 -10.12
C TYR A 50 15.84 -1.25 -10.65
N LYS A 51 15.18 -2.36 -10.96
CA LYS A 51 15.84 -3.55 -11.57
C LYS A 51 16.43 -3.25 -12.94
N THR A 52 15.79 -2.38 -13.71
CA THR A 52 16.17 -2.08 -15.11
C THR A 52 16.46 -0.60 -15.35
N TYR A 53 16.42 0.20 -14.30
CA TYR A 53 16.64 1.64 -14.38
C TYR A 53 18.12 1.95 -14.63
N ASP A 54 18.38 2.61 -15.75
CA ASP A 54 19.67 3.21 -16.08
C ASP A 54 19.56 4.74 -15.96
N ALA A 55 20.22 5.27 -14.93
CA ALA A 55 20.20 6.70 -14.62
C ALA A 55 20.80 7.57 -15.73
N GLN A 56 21.81 7.06 -16.44
CA GLN A 56 22.48 7.82 -17.49
C GLN A 56 21.57 7.98 -18.71
N LYS A 57 20.89 6.90 -19.09
CA LYS A 57 19.93 6.91 -20.20
C LYS A 57 18.72 7.81 -19.92
N ASP A 58 18.20 7.80 -18.70
CA ASP A 58 17.08 8.67 -18.33
C ASP A 58 17.52 10.14 -18.24
N PHE A 59 18.74 10.40 -17.74
CA PHE A 59 19.35 11.72 -17.78
C PHE A 59 19.50 12.25 -19.20
N GLU A 60 20.04 11.46 -20.13
CA GLU A 60 20.18 11.85 -21.53
C GLU A 60 18.82 12.18 -22.17
N ARG A 61 17.79 11.38 -21.87
CA ARG A 61 16.41 11.64 -22.30
C ARG A 61 15.87 12.97 -21.75
N MET A 62 16.14 13.29 -20.49
CA MET A 62 15.72 14.55 -19.86
C MET A 62 16.52 15.76 -20.36
N LYS A 63 17.82 15.58 -20.60
CA LYS A 63 18.73 16.59 -21.16
C LYS A 63 18.27 17.00 -22.55
N LEU A 64 17.98 16.03 -23.42
CA LEU A 64 17.46 16.29 -24.77
C LEU A 64 16.13 17.04 -24.77
N LYS A 65 15.32 16.87 -23.72
CA LYS A 65 14.06 17.60 -23.54
C LYS A 65 14.22 19.01 -22.97
N GLY A 66 15.44 19.44 -22.63
CA GLY A 66 15.72 20.78 -22.11
C GLY A 66 15.12 21.05 -20.73
N VAL A 67 14.94 20.02 -19.90
CA VAL A 67 14.36 20.16 -18.54
C VAL A 67 15.37 20.75 -17.55
N PHE A 68 16.67 20.61 -17.82
CA PHE A 68 17.73 21.06 -16.93
C PHE A 68 18.17 22.50 -17.25
N HIS A 69 18.30 23.32 -16.21
CA HIS A 69 18.90 24.66 -16.30
C HIS A 69 20.43 24.62 -16.22
N SER A 70 21.01 23.54 -15.70
CA SER A 70 22.45 23.37 -15.54
C SER A 70 23.15 22.76 -16.75
N VAL A 71 22.41 22.05 -17.62
CA VAL A 71 22.97 21.37 -18.79
C VAL A 71 21.98 21.50 -19.94
N ASN A 72 22.43 22.15 -21.00
CA ASN A 72 21.64 22.32 -22.21
C ASN A 72 21.54 21.01 -23.02
N PRO A 73 20.57 20.89 -23.94
CA PRO A 73 20.42 19.71 -24.80
C PRO A 73 21.68 19.34 -25.62
N ASP A 74 22.53 20.32 -25.94
CA ASP A 74 23.79 20.14 -26.66
C ASP A 74 24.94 19.62 -25.77
N GLY A 75 24.76 19.58 -24.44
CA GLY A 75 25.79 19.22 -23.48
C GLY A 75 26.67 20.37 -23.02
N SER A 76 26.40 21.61 -23.44
CA SER A 76 26.99 22.80 -22.84
C SER A 76 26.44 23.04 -21.43
N VAL A 77 27.23 23.71 -20.61
CA VAL A 77 26.82 24.14 -19.27
C VAL A 77 25.69 25.17 -19.45
N GLY A 78 24.51 24.86 -18.93
CA GLY A 78 23.37 25.78 -18.90
C GLY A 78 23.65 26.95 -17.95
N GLU A 79 22.87 28.03 -18.05
CA GLU A 79 23.17 29.32 -17.41
C GLU A 79 23.28 29.27 -15.87
N GLY A 80 23.00 28.13 -15.24
CA GLY A 80 23.12 27.96 -13.80
C GLY A 80 22.17 28.90 -13.06
N TRP A 81 22.31 28.95 -11.74
CA TRP A 81 21.89 30.12 -10.98
C TRP A 81 23.10 31.00 -10.76
#